data_AF-A0AAN8PUE9-F1
#
_entry.id   AF-A0AAN8PUE9-F1
#
_cell.length_a   1.000
_cell.length_b   1.000
_cell.length_c   1.000
_cell.angle_alpha   90.00
_cell.angle_beta   90.00
_cell.angle_gamma   90.00
#
_symmetry.space_group_name_H-M   'P 1'
#
loop_
_entity.id
_entity.type
_entity.pdbx_description
1 polymer ?
#
loop_
_entity_poly.entity_id
_entity_poly.type
_entity_poly.pdbx_seq_one_letter_code
_entity_poly.pdbx_strand_id
1 'polypeptide(L)'
;MAKARAKIQKAYRERKKLREGDKYLKKETCRVMKYYNPSSSLAETDRKKRNKIAAIRNRRHRLLVKDREQEQGEDSEDLTESGCDSSRLIVKLPVNQTTSRKRRTAKALERAKSRFKRAEKKIENLNKKCKKNQKVIERLRNKISRVRKPSPLAASTPNSKTNSMVESLNITPKRAKSEKRQLLIGNVLIDEISKAKQKNKSSVLNIIAGKVVKKYRCLKGVSQSTGLSRGTISKYASKTVIIRKSVTRRCQKEVTEFFNRNDNSKTNPGKKDSKKCEDGETKQTKVLTDYLANLHQKFLTENPTYELSLATFC
;
A
#
# COMPACT_ATOMS: atom_id res chain seq x y z
N MET A 1 -8.41 -10.68 49.92
CA MET A 1 -7.23 -10.10 49.23
C MET A 1 -7.58 -8.71 48.71
N ALA A 2 -7.00 -7.64 49.28
CA ALA A 2 -7.26 -6.27 48.85
C ALA A 2 -6.84 -6.06 47.37
N LYS A 3 -7.71 -5.47 46.56
CA LYS A 3 -7.40 -5.19 45.15
C LYS A 3 -6.30 -4.13 45.09
N ALA A 4 -5.29 -4.34 44.23
CA ALA A 4 -4.24 -3.35 44.00
C ALA A 4 -4.84 -1.98 43.60
N ARG A 5 -4.27 -0.88 44.09
CA ARG A 5 -4.77 0.50 43.87
C ARG A 5 -5.02 0.83 42.39
N ALA A 6 -4.15 0.33 41.50
CA ALA A 6 -4.32 0.47 40.06
C ALA A 6 -5.58 -0.23 39.51
N LYS A 7 -5.92 -1.41 40.03
CA LYS A 7 -7.16 -2.13 39.67
C LYS A 7 -8.40 -1.40 40.19
N ILE A 8 -8.34 -0.81 41.39
CA ILE A 8 -9.43 0.00 41.96
C ILE A 8 -9.67 1.25 41.09
N GLN A 9 -8.61 1.97 40.71
CA GLN A 9 -8.72 3.14 39.84
C GLN A 9 -9.22 2.78 38.43
N LYS A 10 -8.79 1.65 37.88
CA LYS A 10 -9.28 1.16 36.58
C LYS A 10 -10.79 0.89 36.62
N ALA A 11 -11.26 0.17 37.64
CA ALA A 11 -12.69 -0.12 37.83
C ALA A 11 -13.53 1.14 38.11
N TYR A 12 -12.95 2.16 38.77
CA TYR A 12 -13.60 3.47 38.92
C TYR A 12 -13.76 4.20 37.58
N ARG A 13 -12.71 4.21 36.75
CA ARG A 13 -12.74 4.83 35.42
C ARG A 13 -13.72 4.15 34.47
N GLU A 14 -13.80 2.82 34.49
CA GLU A 14 -14.76 2.06 33.69
C GLU A 14 -16.21 2.37 34.09
N ARG A 15 -16.50 2.46 35.39
CA ARG A 15 -17.82 2.89 35.90
C ARG A 15 -18.18 4.33 35.50
N LYS A 16 -17.22 5.26 35.60
CA LYS A 16 -17.38 6.65 35.15
C LYS A 16 -17.61 6.75 33.65
N LYS A 17 -16.88 5.96 32.85
CA LYS A 17 -17.02 5.89 31.38
C LYS A 17 -18.41 5.40 30.97
N LEU A 18 -18.95 4.39 31.64
CA LEU A 18 -20.31 3.89 31.41
C LEU A 18 -21.38 4.94 31.77
N ARG A 19 -21.18 5.72 32.83
CA ARG A 19 -22.14 6.73 33.30
C ARG A 19 -22.15 8.02 32.48
N GLU A 20 -20.97 8.53 32.12
CA GLU A 20 -20.81 9.86 31.49
C GLU A 20 -20.57 9.79 29.97
N GLY A 21 -20.30 8.60 29.41
CA GLY A 21 -20.14 8.36 27.97
C GLY A 21 -19.20 9.35 27.28
N ASP A 22 -19.74 10.11 26.34
CA ASP A 22 -18.99 11.07 25.52
C ASP A 22 -18.40 12.24 26.31
N LYS A 23 -19.05 12.66 27.39
CA LYS A 23 -18.52 13.72 28.27
C LYS A 23 -17.25 13.24 28.98
N TYR A 24 -17.19 11.96 29.36
CA TYR A 24 -16.00 11.35 29.94
C TYR A 24 -14.88 11.24 28.91
N LEU A 25 -15.20 10.80 27.68
CA LEU A 25 -14.23 10.72 26.58
C LEU A 25 -13.60 12.10 26.29
N LYS A 26 -14.39 13.16 26.20
CA LYS A 26 -13.90 14.54 26.01
C LYS A 26 -13.00 15.02 27.15
N LYS A 27 -13.36 14.73 28.41
CA LYS A 27 -12.50 15.08 29.57
C LYS A 27 -11.18 14.30 29.55
N GLU A 28 -11.23 13.02 29.15
CA GLU A 28 -10.05 12.16 29.08
C GLU A 28 -9.13 12.57 27.93
N THR A 29 -9.66 12.94 26.76
CA THR A 29 -8.86 13.48 25.65
C THR A 29 -8.18 14.79 26.05
N CYS A 30 -8.89 15.72 26.69
CA CYS A 30 -8.29 16.94 27.22
C CYS A 30 -7.19 16.66 28.26
N ARG A 31 -7.40 15.70 29.17
CA ARG A 31 -6.39 15.31 30.17
C ARG A 31 -5.15 14.71 29.53
N VAL A 32 -5.32 13.86 28.51
CA VAL A 32 -4.21 13.26 27.76
C VAL A 32 -3.47 14.32 26.97
N MET A 33 -4.19 15.25 26.34
CA MET A 33 -3.59 16.36 25.58
C MET A 33 -2.79 17.31 26.46
N LYS A 34 -3.20 17.53 27.72
CA LYS A 34 -2.45 18.37 28.69
C LYS A 34 -0.98 17.94 28.86
N TYR A 35 -0.69 16.64 28.72
CA TYR A 35 0.68 16.09 28.86
C TYR A 35 1.24 15.57 27.54
N TYR A 36 0.53 15.82 26.42
CA TYR A 36 0.96 15.38 25.11
C TYR A 36 1.88 16.42 24.49
N ASN A 37 3.17 16.09 24.40
CA ASN A 37 4.12 16.89 23.62
C ASN A 37 4.10 16.43 22.15
N PRO A 38 3.71 17.29 21.19
CA PRO A 38 3.74 16.98 19.77
C PRO A 38 5.12 16.52 19.30
N SER A 39 5.17 15.64 18.30
CA SER A 39 6.45 15.13 17.78
C SER A 39 7.28 16.21 17.06
N SER A 40 6.64 17.32 16.67
CA SER A 40 7.28 18.49 16.07
C SER A 40 8.03 19.36 17.08
N SER A 41 7.63 19.36 18.36
CA SER A 41 8.28 20.15 19.42
C SER A 41 9.42 19.42 20.13
N LEU A 42 9.73 18.18 19.72
CA LEU A 42 10.82 17.40 20.29
C LEU A 42 12.09 17.53 19.47
N ALA A 43 13.23 17.59 20.18
CA ALA A 43 14.54 17.41 19.58
C ALA A 43 14.65 16.05 18.85
N GLU A 44 15.50 15.99 17.83
CA GLU A 44 15.58 14.81 16.96
C GLU A 44 16.00 13.54 17.72
N THR A 45 16.84 13.70 18.74
CA THR A 45 17.31 12.64 19.64
C THR A 45 16.16 12.03 20.46
N ASP A 46 15.30 12.86 21.04
CA ASP A 46 14.17 12.41 21.85
C ASP A 46 13.04 11.84 20.99
N ARG A 47 12.84 12.37 19.78
CA ARG A 47 11.95 11.78 18.79
C ARG A 47 12.40 10.35 18.41
N LYS A 48 13.71 10.13 18.22
CA LYS A 48 14.27 8.79 17.97
C LYS A 48 14.06 7.84 19.16
N LYS A 49 14.28 8.30 20.40
CA LYS A 49 14.01 7.51 21.62
C LYS A 49 12.53 7.13 21.73
N ARG A 50 11.61 8.08 21.54
CA ARG A 50 10.16 7.85 21.55
C ARG A 50 9.74 6.83 20.49
N ASN A 51 10.26 6.91 19.28
CA ASN A 51 9.98 5.95 18.21
C ASN A 51 10.48 4.54 18.53
N LYS A 52 11.66 4.41 19.15
CA LYS A 52 12.18 3.10 19.61
C LYS A 52 11.27 2.48 20.67
N ILE A 53 10.83 3.26 21.66
CA ILE A 53 9.92 2.78 22.71
C ILE A 53 8.57 2.34 22.12
N ALA A 54 8.01 3.13 21.20
CA ALA A 54 6.77 2.78 20.51
C ALA A 54 6.92 1.48 19.69
N ALA A 55 8.05 1.30 18.99
CA ALA A 55 8.33 0.08 18.23
C ALA A 55 8.40 -1.16 19.15
N ILE A 56 9.04 -1.06 20.31
CA ILE A 56 9.12 -2.14 21.30
C ILE A 56 7.72 -2.47 21.84
N ARG A 57 6.92 -1.46 22.20
CA ARG A 57 5.55 -1.65 22.68
C ARG A 57 4.66 -2.35 21.65
N ASN A 58 4.71 -1.90 20.40
CA ASN A 58 3.94 -2.50 19.31
C ASN A 58 4.37 -3.94 19.03
N ARG A 59 5.67 -4.25 19.13
CA ARG A 59 6.17 -5.62 19.01
C ARG A 59 5.64 -6.52 20.12
N ARG A 60 5.66 -6.06 21.38
CA ARG A 60 5.08 -6.81 22.52
C ARG A 60 3.59 -7.05 22.35
N HIS A 61 2.84 -6.03 21.92
CA HIS A 61 1.41 -6.17 21.65
C HIS A 61 1.12 -7.22 20.58
N ARG A 62 1.85 -7.22 19.47
CA ARG A 62 1.69 -8.22 18.40
C ARG A 62 1.96 -9.65 18.87
N LEU A 63 2.94 -9.84 19.75
CA LEU A 63 3.22 -11.15 20.33
C LEU A 63 2.06 -11.61 21.22
N LEU A 64 1.57 -10.75 22.11
CA LEU A 64 0.43 -11.07 22.99
C LEU A 64 -0.86 -11.39 22.21
N VAL A 65 -1.13 -10.69 21.11
CA VAL A 65 -2.29 -10.99 20.25
C VAL A 65 -2.12 -12.36 19.61
N LYS A 66 -0.94 -12.66 19.08
CA LYS A 66 -0.65 -13.95 18.46
C LYS A 66 -0.74 -15.11 19.45
N ASP A 67 -0.28 -14.91 20.69
CA ASP A 67 -0.37 -15.94 21.73
C ASP A 67 -1.84 -16.23 22.08
N ARG A 68 -2.70 -15.20 22.17
CA ARG A 68 -4.15 -15.37 22.39
C ARG A 68 -4.87 -16.05 21.23
N GLU A 69 -4.49 -15.73 19.99
CA GLU A 69 -5.04 -16.38 18.80
C GLU A 69 -4.65 -17.88 18.72
N GLN A 70 -3.48 -18.25 19.26
CA GLN A 70 -3.07 -19.65 19.35
C GLN A 70 -3.82 -20.40 20.47
N GLU A 71 -4.08 -19.76 21.60
CA GLU A 71 -4.87 -20.33 22.69
C GLU A 71 -6.35 -20.56 22.28
N GLN A 72 -6.94 -19.68 21.47
CA GLN A 72 -8.33 -19.82 21.01
C GLN A 72 -8.52 -20.82 19.85
N GLY A 73 -7.45 -21.26 19.19
CA GLY A 73 -7.50 -22.19 18.05
C GLY A 73 -7.32 -23.66 18.42
N GLU A 74 -7.03 -24.00 19.68
CA GLU A 74 -6.82 -25.40 20.12
C GLU A 74 -8.04 -26.00 20.86
N ASP A 75 -9.11 -25.23 21.11
CA ASP A 75 -10.29 -25.66 21.90
C ASP A 75 -11.51 -26.10 21.07
N SER A 76 -11.41 -26.30 19.74
CA SER A 76 -12.59 -26.50 18.86
C SER A 76 -12.63 -27.80 18.03
N GLU A 77 -11.98 -28.88 18.45
CA GLU A 77 -12.09 -30.19 17.77
C GLU A 77 -12.12 -31.35 18.78
N ASP A 78 -13.32 -31.67 19.32
CA ASP A 78 -13.84 -33.03 19.53
C ASP A 78 -15.04 -33.01 20.50
N LEU A 79 -16.26 -32.97 19.95
CA LEU A 79 -17.46 -33.46 20.64
C LEU A 79 -18.41 -34.07 19.60
N THR A 80 -18.22 -35.35 19.31
CA THR A 80 -19.23 -36.20 18.66
C THR A 80 -19.95 -37.05 19.71
N GLU A 81 -21.27 -36.99 19.64
CA GLU A 81 -22.27 -37.76 20.40
C GLU A 81 -22.03 -39.27 20.37
N SER A 82 -22.38 -39.96 21.47
CA SER A 82 -23.09 -41.22 21.40
C SER A 82 -23.73 -41.53 22.75
N GLY A 83 -25.06 -41.43 22.80
CA GLY A 83 -25.87 -42.03 23.86
C GLY A 83 -26.09 -43.51 23.58
N CYS A 84 -25.88 -44.35 24.59
CA CYS A 84 -26.62 -45.59 24.72
C CYS A 84 -26.74 -45.94 26.21
N ASP A 85 -27.99 -45.95 26.68
CA ASP A 85 -28.41 -46.66 27.86
C ASP A 85 -28.21 -48.16 27.63
N SER A 86 -27.45 -48.80 28.52
CA SER A 86 -27.48 -50.23 28.72
C SER A 86 -27.11 -50.51 30.16
N SER A 87 -28.13 -50.87 30.92
CA SER A 87 -28.08 -51.43 32.27
C SER A 87 -27.17 -52.67 32.30
N ARG A 88 -25.87 -52.46 32.50
CA ARG A 88 -24.90 -53.52 32.83
C ARG A 88 -24.57 -53.46 34.31
N LEU A 89 -24.69 -54.61 34.97
CA LEU A 89 -24.21 -54.84 36.34
C LEU A 89 -22.78 -54.30 36.51
N ILE A 90 -22.63 -53.21 37.26
CA ILE A 90 -21.33 -52.66 37.63
C ILE A 90 -20.78 -53.48 38.80
N VAL A 91 -20.04 -54.54 38.49
CA VAL A 91 -19.21 -55.22 39.50
C VAL A 91 -18.03 -54.29 39.83
N LYS A 92 -18.10 -53.64 41.00
CA LYS A 92 -16.98 -52.86 41.53
C LYS A 92 -15.87 -53.82 41.97
N LEU A 93 -14.96 -54.13 41.05
CA LEU A 93 -13.69 -54.75 41.40
C LEU A 93 -12.86 -53.76 42.22
N PRO A 94 -12.16 -54.19 43.28
CA PRO A 94 -11.28 -53.31 44.05
C PRO A 94 -10.18 -52.77 43.14
N VAL A 95 -10.28 -51.49 42.78
CA VAL A 95 -9.31 -50.78 41.95
C VAL A 95 -8.08 -50.46 42.80
N ASN A 96 -7.25 -51.46 43.03
CA ASN A 96 -5.97 -51.27 43.67
C ASN A 96 -4.86 -51.64 42.67
N GLN A 97 -4.02 -50.65 42.34
CA GLN A 97 -2.65 -50.77 41.78
C GLN A 97 -2.37 -50.63 40.25
N THR A 98 -3.25 -50.10 39.40
CA THR A 98 -2.89 -49.88 37.95
C THR A 98 -2.82 -48.42 37.47
N THR A 99 -3.19 -47.44 38.30
CA THR A 99 -3.23 -46.01 37.90
C THR A 99 -1.83 -45.40 37.66
N SER A 100 -0.80 -45.87 38.38
CA SER A 100 0.57 -45.36 38.25
C SER A 100 1.24 -45.81 36.94
N ARG A 101 1.05 -47.07 36.52
CA ARG A 101 1.55 -47.59 35.22
C ARG A 101 0.85 -46.92 34.04
N LYS A 102 -0.48 -46.74 34.09
CA LYS A 102 -1.25 -46.01 33.06
C LYS A 102 -0.80 -44.54 32.94
N ARG A 103 -0.49 -43.86 34.06
CA ARG A 103 0.07 -42.50 34.04
C ARG A 103 1.47 -42.44 33.43
N ARG A 104 2.33 -43.45 33.69
CA ARG A 104 3.69 -43.53 33.10
C ARG A 104 3.63 -43.75 31.59
N THR A 105 2.77 -44.65 31.10
CA THR A 105 2.60 -44.90 29.66
C THR A 105 2.00 -43.70 28.94
N ALA A 106 1.00 -43.04 29.53
CA ALA A 106 0.44 -41.79 28.99
C ALA A 106 1.49 -40.68 28.87
N LYS A 107 2.31 -40.49 29.90
CA LYS A 107 3.41 -39.50 29.89
C LYS A 107 4.51 -39.86 28.87
N ALA A 108 4.78 -41.14 28.65
CA ALA A 108 5.71 -41.59 27.61
C ALA A 108 5.16 -41.32 26.21
N LEU A 109 3.86 -41.56 25.97
CA LEU A 109 3.18 -41.24 24.72
C LEU A 109 3.15 -39.73 24.45
N GLU A 110 2.88 -38.91 25.45
CA GLU A 110 2.90 -37.45 25.33
C GLU A 110 4.31 -36.93 24.96
N ARG A 111 5.36 -37.51 25.58
CA ARG A 111 6.75 -37.22 25.20
C ARG A 111 7.06 -37.66 23.76
N ALA A 112 6.56 -38.81 23.33
CA ALA A 112 6.74 -39.26 21.94
C ALA A 112 6.02 -38.32 20.94
N LYS A 113 4.76 -37.97 21.21
CA LYS A 113 3.97 -37.02 20.40
C LYS A 113 4.66 -35.66 20.29
N SER A 114 5.18 -35.12 21.39
CA SER A 114 5.90 -33.84 21.37
C SER A 114 7.24 -33.92 20.61
N ARG A 115 7.96 -35.05 20.66
CA ARG A 115 9.15 -35.28 19.83
C ARG A 115 8.80 -35.35 18.35
N PHE A 116 7.69 -36.01 18.00
CA PHE A 116 7.18 -36.08 16.63
C PHE A 116 6.83 -34.68 16.09
N LYS A 117 6.03 -33.90 16.84
CA LYS A 117 5.69 -32.50 16.50
C LYS A 117 6.92 -31.61 16.31
N ARG A 118 7.98 -31.83 17.10
CA ARG A 118 9.27 -31.13 16.93
C ARG A 118 10.01 -31.56 15.66
N ALA A 119 10.00 -32.86 15.35
CA ALA A 119 10.60 -33.40 14.13
C ALA A 119 9.89 -32.87 12.88
N GLU A 120 8.55 -32.87 12.86
CA GLU A 120 7.74 -32.30 11.76
C GLU A 120 8.05 -30.82 11.54
N LYS A 121 8.07 -30.01 12.60
CA LYS A 121 8.48 -28.60 12.53
C LYS A 121 9.90 -28.44 11.97
N LYS A 122 10.82 -29.34 12.30
CA LYS A 122 12.20 -29.30 11.78
C LYS A 122 12.23 -29.63 10.28
N ILE A 123 11.49 -30.64 9.84
CA ILE A 123 11.34 -31.01 8.43
C ILE A 123 10.73 -29.83 7.65
N GLU A 124 9.66 -29.23 8.16
CA GLU A 124 9.02 -28.08 7.51
C GLU A 124 9.99 -26.89 7.37
N ASN A 125 10.76 -26.59 8.43
CA ASN A 125 11.76 -25.53 8.40
C ASN A 125 12.91 -25.83 7.42
N LEU A 126 13.37 -27.09 7.35
CA LEU A 126 14.38 -27.51 6.38
C LEU A 126 13.85 -27.40 4.96
N ASN A 127 12.61 -27.82 4.69
CA ASN A 127 11.97 -27.66 3.39
C ASN A 127 11.86 -26.19 2.97
N LYS A 128 11.50 -25.29 3.92
CA LYS A 128 11.52 -23.83 3.68
C LYS A 128 12.93 -23.31 3.35
N LYS A 129 13.97 -23.81 4.01
CA LYS A 129 15.37 -23.46 3.72
C LYS A 129 15.81 -23.97 2.35
N CYS A 130 15.52 -25.23 2.01
CA CYS A 130 15.82 -25.81 0.70
C CYS A 130 15.15 -25.00 -0.43
N LYS A 131 13.86 -24.65 -0.32
CA LYS A 131 13.17 -23.79 -1.30
C LYS A 131 13.81 -22.41 -1.43
N LYS A 132 14.25 -21.80 -0.32
CA LYS A 132 14.97 -20.52 -0.37
C LYS A 132 16.31 -20.66 -1.09
N ASN A 133 17.07 -21.70 -0.78
CA ASN A 133 18.37 -21.97 -1.41
C ASN A 133 18.22 -22.28 -2.91
N GLN A 134 17.22 -23.06 -3.29
CA GLN A 134 16.88 -23.32 -4.70
C GLN A 134 16.61 -22.02 -5.46
N LYS A 135 15.79 -21.10 -4.91
CA LYS A 135 15.54 -19.78 -5.51
C LYS A 135 16.81 -18.94 -5.63
N VAL A 136 17.74 -19.04 -4.68
CA VAL A 136 19.04 -18.35 -4.75
C VAL A 136 19.90 -18.93 -5.88
N ILE A 137 19.99 -20.26 -5.97
CA ILE A 137 20.72 -20.96 -7.04
C ILE A 137 20.13 -20.59 -8.41
N GLU A 138 18.80 -20.58 -8.55
CA GLU A 138 18.12 -20.21 -9.79
C GLU A 138 18.43 -18.76 -10.19
N ARG A 139 18.41 -17.82 -9.23
CA ARG A 139 18.83 -16.43 -9.48
C ARG A 139 20.29 -16.33 -9.92
N LEU A 140 21.19 -17.12 -9.33
CA LEU A 140 22.60 -17.14 -9.71
C LEU A 140 22.78 -17.75 -11.10
N ARG A 141 22.11 -18.87 -11.42
CA ARG A 141 22.07 -19.46 -12.76
C ARG A 141 21.57 -18.46 -13.80
N ASN A 142 20.49 -17.74 -13.49
CA ASN A 142 19.94 -16.68 -14.35
C ASN A 142 20.87 -15.47 -14.51
N LYS A 143 21.70 -15.16 -13.51
CA LYS A 143 22.75 -14.14 -13.66
C LYS A 143 23.86 -14.62 -14.57
N ILE A 144 24.36 -15.84 -14.35
CA ILE A 144 25.43 -16.44 -15.16
C ILE A 144 24.99 -16.58 -16.62
N SER A 145 23.74 -17.01 -16.88
CA SER A 145 23.22 -17.13 -18.25
C SER A 145 23.14 -15.77 -18.97
N ARG A 146 22.79 -14.69 -18.25
CA ARG A 146 22.79 -13.32 -18.78
C ARG A 146 24.19 -12.76 -19.03
N VAL A 147 25.20 -13.19 -18.25
CA VAL A 147 26.60 -12.79 -18.48
C VAL A 147 27.20 -13.54 -19.66
N ARG A 148 26.91 -14.84 -19.79
CA ARG A 148 27.43 -15.69 -20.88
C ARG A 148 26.80 -15.42 -22.25
N LYS A 149 25.57 -14.90 -22.28
CA LYS A 149 24.93 -14.39 -23.51
C LYS A 149 24.85 -12.87 -23.43
N PRO A 150 25.94 -12.14 -23.71
CA PRO A 150 25.85 -10.69 -23.81
C PRO A 150 24.94 -10.36 -25.00
N SER A 151 23.69 -10.05 -24.71
CA SER A 151 22.84 -9.36 -25.68
C SER A 151 23.54 -8.07 -26.08
N PRO A 152 23.57 -7.69 -27.37
CA PRO A 152 24.09 -6.39 -27.81
C PRO A 152 23.46 -5.20 -27.07
N LEU A 153 22.27 -5.38 -26.47
CA LEU A 153 21.59 -4.37 -25.65
C LEU A 153 22.15 -4.22 -24.21
N ALA A 154 22.94 -5.17 -23.70
CA ALA A 154 23.52 -5.06 -22.35
C ALA A 154 24.56 -3.93 -22.25
N ALA A 155 25.28 -3.66 -23.35
CA ALA A 155 26.15 -2.50 -23.52
C ALA A 155 25.36 -1.17 -23.62
N SER A 156 24.05 -1.22 -23.85
CA SER A 156 23.24 -0.03 -24.16
C SER A 156 22.66 0.68 -22.93
N THR A 157 22.74 0.13 -21.72
CA THR A 157 22.15 0.80 -20.54
C THR A 157 23.07 1.88 -19.96
N PRO A 158 22.55 3.02 -19.49
CA PRO A 158 23.37 4.09 -18.89
C PRO A 158 24.30 3.60 -17.78
N ASN A 159 23.85 2.64 -16.96
CA ASN A 159 24.64 2.11 -15.86
C ASN A 159 25.79 1.20 -16.33
N SER A 160 25.60 0.47 -17.43
CA SER A 160 26.66 -0.35 -18.05
C SER A 160 27.75 0.55 -18.64
N LYS A 161 27.35 1.55 -19.45
CA LYS A 161 28.26 2.59 -20.00
C LYS A 161 29.03 3.33 -18.90
N THR A 162 28.36 3.63 -17.78
CA THR A 162 29.00 4.29 -16.65
C THR A 162 30.02 3.39 -15.97
N ASN A 163 29.74 2.10 -15.81
CA ASN A 163 30.70 1.17 -15.21
C ASN A 163 31.94 1.03 -16.11
N SER A 164 31.76 0.87 -17.42
CA SER A 164 32.88 0.78 -18.37
C SER A 164 33.72 2.06 -18.38
N MET A 165 33.09 3.24 -18.30
CA MET A 165 33.81 4.52 -18.18
C MET A 165 34.61 4.62 -16.87
N VAL A 166 34.04 4.16 -15.74
CA VAL A 166 34.74 4.16 -14.45
C VAL A 166 35.90 3.17 -14.46
N GLU A 167 35.72 2.01 -15.07
CA GLU A 167 36.77 0.99 -15.27
C GLU A 167 37.89 1.53 -16.16
N SER A 168 37.59 2.22 -17.25
CA SER A 168 38.62 2.82 -18.13
C SER A 168 39.42 3.94 -17.48
N LEU A 169 38.86 4.61 -16.47
CA LEU A 169 39.51 5.74 -15.79
C LEU A 169 40.45 5.29 -14.65
N ASN A 170 40.51 4.00 -14.30
CA ASN A 170 41.39 3.44 -13.25
C ASN A 170 41.33 4.20 -11.90
N ILE A 171 40.17 4.71 -11.52
CA ILE A 171 40.01 5.55 -10.32
C ILE A 171 39.95 4.69 -9.06
N THR A 172 40.53 5.18 -7.96
CA THR A 172 40.40 4.55 -6.64
C THR A 172 38.93 4.38 -6.22
N PRO A 173 38.56 3.28 -5.52
CA PRO A 173 37.15 2.94 -5.26
C PRO A 173 36.38 4.01 -4.45
N LYS A 174 37.10 4.84 -3.68
CA LYS A 174 36.50 5.95 -2.91
C LYS A 174 36.10 7.11 -3.82
N ARG A 175 36.97 7.55 -4.74
CA ARG A 175 36.66 8.63 -5.71
C ARG A 175 35.66 8.16 -6.78
N ALA A 176 35.80 6.90 -7.21
CA ALA A 176 34.92 6.26 -8.18
C ALA A 176 33.44 6.37 -7.81
N LYS A 177 33.05 6.37 -6.54
CA LYS A 177 31.63 6.47 -6.13
C LYS A 177 31.00 7.81 -6.48
N SER A 178 31.75 8.91 -6.34
CA SER A 178 31.25 10.26 -6.63
C SER A 178 31.20 10.52 -8.14
N GLU A 179 32.28 10.17 -8.83
CA GLU A 179 32.44 10.31 -10.29
C GLU A 179 31.48 9.40 -11.04
N LYS A 180 31.30 8.14 -10.60
CA LYS A 180 30.29 7.23 -11.13
C LYS A 180 28.89 7.84 -11.11
N ARG A 181 28.55 8.59 -10.06
CA ARG A 181 27.23 9.20 -9.97
C ARG A 181 27.07 10.35 -10.96
N GLN A 182 28.10 11.17 -11.14
CA GLN A 182 28.10 12.26 -12.12
C GLN A 182 28.04 11.71 -13.56
N LEU A 183 28.88 10.71 -13.86
CA LEU A 183 28.88 10.00 -15.14
C LEU A 183 27.53 9.32 -15.41
N LEU A 184 26.91 8.71 -14.39
CA LEU A 184 25.57 8.12 -14.54
C LEU A 184 24.52 9.18 -14.89
N ILE A 185 24.55 10.35 -14.25
CA ILE A 185 23.63 11.44 -14.57
C ILE A 185 23.85 11.90 -16.02
N GLY A 186 25.11 12.10 -16.43
CA GLY A 186 25.45 12.49 -17.81
C GLY A 186 24.96 11.47 -18.84
N ASN A 187 25.30 10.19 -18.65
CA ASN A 187 24.88 9.10 -19.55
C ASN A 187 23.35 8.95 -19.61
N VAL A 188 22.65 9.13 -18.49
CA VAL A 188 21.18 9.10 -18.45
C VAL A 188 20.57 10.27 -19.23
N LEU A 189 21.13 11.47 -19.11
CA LEU A 189 20.65 12.64 -19.85
C LEU A 189 20.94 12.51 -21.35
N ILE A 190 22.12 12.03 -21.73
CA ILE A 190 22.49 11.76 -23.14
C ILE A 190 21.53 10.74 -23.76
N ASP A 191 21.21 9.67 -23.04
CA ASP A 191 20.25 8.65 -23.47
C ASP A 191 18.80 9.20 -23.58
N GLU A 192 18.41 10.18 -22.75
CA GLU A 192 17.11 10.85 -22.89
C GLU A 192 17.08 11.84 -24.05
N ILE A 193 18.16 12.60 -24.25
CA ILE A 193 18.31 13.53 -25.37
C ILE A 193 18.30 12.78 -26.71
N SER A 194 19.04 11.67 -26.82
CA SER A 194 19.08 10.86 -28.06
C SER A 194 17.70 10.28 -28.40
N LYS A 195 16.94 9.81 -27.40
CA LYS A 195 15.56 9.32 -27.57
C LYS A 195 14.56 10.43 -27.88
N ALA A 196 14.75 11.63 -27.31
CA ALA A 196 13.88 12.77 -27.55
C ALA A 196 14.08 13.40 -28.94
N LYS A 197 15.33 13.44 -29.45
CA LYS A 197 15.64 13.90 -30.81
C LYS A 197 14.84 13.15 -31.88
N GLN A 198 14.51 11.88 -31.65
CA GLN A 198 13.72 11.05 -32.56
C GLN A 198 12.20 11.33 -32.53
N LYS A 199 11.67 12.05 -31.53
CA LYS A 199 10.22 12.13 -31.25
C LYS A 199 9.65 13.55 -31.08
N ASN A 200 10.32 14.58 -31.63
CA ASN A 200 9.98 16.03 -31.62
C ASN A 200 10.84 16.88 -30.68
N LYS A 201 11.33 18.02 -31.21
CA LYS A 201 12.23 19.02 -30.59
C LYS A 201 11.62 19.82 -29.41
N SER A 202 10.51 19.39 -28.82
CA SER A 202 9.83 20.22 -27.80
C SER A 202 10.60 20.25 -26.47
N SER A 203 10.85 21.47 -25.99
CA SER A 203 11.40 21.93 -24.70
C SER A 203 12.25 20.92 -23.89
N VAL A 204 13.49 21.32 -23.60
CA VAL A 204 14.49 20.63 -22.74
C VAL A 204 13.90 20.03 -21.46
N LEU A 205 12.86 20.63 -20.88
CA LEU A 205 12.15 20.11 -19.70
C LEU A 205 11.41 18.79 -19.95
N ASN A 206 10.83 18.57 -21.14
CA ASN A 206 10.23 17.29 -21.53
C ASN A 206 11.29 16.19 -21.64
N ILE A 207 12.48 16.58 -22.09
CA ILE A 207 13.63 15.67 -22.28
C ILE A 207 14.14 15.22 -20.91
N ILE A 208 14.37 16.15 -19.98
CA ILE A 208 14.98 15.92 -18.66
C ILE A 208 14.05 15.22 -17.65
N ALA A 209 12.74 15.37 -17.81
CA ALA A 209 11.74 14.81 -16.89
C ALA A 209 11.40 13.33 -17.14
N GLY A 210 12.11 12.67 -18.06
CA GLY A 210 11.72 11.39 -18.63
C GLY A 210 11.69 10.20 -17.68
N LYS A 211 11.21 9.06 -18.20
CA LYS A 211 11.16 7.79 -17.48
C LYS A 211 12.55 7.29 -17.07
N VAL A 212 13.61 7.69 -17.77
CA VAL A 212 14.98 7.18 -17.56
C VAL A 212 15.62 7.88 -16.36
N VAL A 213 15.52 9.22 -16.25
CA VAL A 213 15.99 9.98 -15.07
C VAL A 213 15.30 9.49 -13.80
N LYS A 214 14.01 9.16 -13.85
CA LYS A 214 13.27 8.57 -12.73
C LYS A 214 13.76 7.16 -12.40
N LYS A 215 13.91 6.28 -13.40
CA LYS A 215 14.38 4.89 -13.23
C LYS A 215 15.73 4.82 -12.51
N TYR A 216 16.66 5.70 -12.86
CA TYR A 216 18.00 5.74 -12.27
C TYR A 216 18.13 6.71 -11.07
N ARG A 217 17.01 7.23 -10.54
CA ARG A 217 16.97 8.10 -9.34
C ARG A 217 17.86 9.35 -9.46
N CYS A 218 18.00 9.88 -10.67
CA CYS A 218 18.90 11.00 -10.99
C CYS A 218 18.26 12.37 -10.79
N LEU A 219 16.96 12.45 -10.46
CA LEU A 219 16.21 13.70 -10.23
C LEU A 219 16.91 14.69 -9.28
N LYS A 220 17.54 14.20 -8.20
CA LYS A 220 18.26 15.05 -7.26
C LYS A 220 19.48 15.70 -7.91
N GLY A 221 20.28 14.92 -8.64
CA GLY A 221 21.48 15.42 -9.29
C GLY A 221 21.12 16.39 -10.41
N VAL A 222 20.14 16.03 -11.23
CA VAL A 222 19.60 16.91 -12.28
C VAL A 222 19.10 18.24 -11.72
N SER A 223 18.33 18.20 -10.63
CA SER A 223 17.82 19.41 -9.96
C SER A 223 18.93 20.29 -9.41
N GLN A 224 20.01 19.69 -8.87
CA GLN A 224 21.17 20.44 -8.39
C GLN A 224 21.96 21.06 -9.53
N SER A 225 22.11 20.37 -10.67
CA SER A 225 22.86 20.88 -11.83
C SER A 225 22.08 21.90 -12.65
N THR A 226 20.75 21.80 -12.73
CA THR A 226 19.92 22.68 -13.57
C THR A 226 19.24 23.80 -12.79
N GLY A 227 19.32 23.81 -11.46
CA GLY A 227 18.60 24.76 -10.60
C GLY A 227 17.08 24.57 -10.57
N LEU A 228 16.53 23.61 -11.32
CA LEU A 228 15.09 23.36 -11.39
C LEU A 228 14.62 22.55 -10.18
N SER A 229 13.44 22.89 -9.65
CA SER A 229 12.87 22.15 -8.52
C SER A 229 12.58 20.68 -8.90
N ARG A 230 12.89 19.75 -7.99
CA ARG A 230 12.59 18.31 -8.19
C ARG A 230 11.09 18.06 -8.45
N GLY A 231 10.23 18.85 -7.83
CA GLY A 231 8.78 18.78 -8.02
C GLY A 231 8.39 19.13 -9.45
N THR A 232 8.97 20.21 -9.99
CA THR A 232 8.74 20.65 -11.36
C THR A 232 9.22 19.61 -12.38
N ILE A 233 10.45 19.11 -12.21
CA ILE A 233 11.02 18.07 -13.09
C ILE A 233 10.17 16.78 -13.02
N SER A 234 9.77 16.35 -11.81
CA SER A 234 8.98 15.12 -11.65
C SER A 234 7.58 15.21 -12.26
N LYS A 235 6.94 16.38 -12.16
CA LYS A 235 5.59 16.62 -12.66
C LYS A 235 5.53 16.83 -14.18
N TYR A 236 6.62 17.21 -14.83
CA TYR A 236 6.59 17.53 -16.27
C TYR A 236 6.25 16.32 -17.16
N ALA A 237 6.64 15.10 -16.75
CA ALA A 237 6.21 13.86 -17.40
C ALA A 237 4.69 13.61 -17.34
N SER A 238 3.97 14.31 -16.46
CA SER A 238 2.51 14.22 -16.34
C SER A 238 1.75 15.19 -17.25
N LYS A 239 2.40 15.86 -18.21
CA LYS A 239 1.69 16.67 -19.22
C LYS A 239 0.60 15.90 -19.98
N THR A 240 0.71 14.57 -20.09
CA THR A 240 -0.38 13.73 -20.60
C THR A 240 -1.66 13.88 -19.77
N VAL A 241 -1.54 14.10 -18.46
CA VAL A 241 -2.69 14.32 -17.56
C VAL A 241 -3.27 15.74 -17.74
N ILE A 242 -2.42 16.74 -17.97
CA ILE A 242 -2.87 18.13 -18.18
C ILE A 242 -3.59 18.27 -19.54
N ILE A 243 -3.01 17.70 -20.60
CA ILE A 243 -3.62 17.70 -21.95
C ILE A 243 -4.94 16.91 -21.96
N ARG A 244 -5.00 15.76 -21.26
CA ARG A 244 -6.26 15.02 -21.10
C ARG A 244 -7.33 15.87 -20.42
N LYS A 245 -6.99 16.58 -19.33
CA LYS A 245 -7.94 17.44 -18.63
C LYS A 245 -8.46 18.60 -19.49
N SER A 246 -7.65 19.19 -20.38
CA SER A 246 -8.12 20.26 -21.27
C SER A 246 -9.02 19.73 -22.38
N VAL A 247 -8.68 18.59 -22.98
CA VAL A 247 -9.52 17.95 -24.02
C VAL A 247 -10.87 17.50 -23.43
N THR A 248 -10.86 16.86 -22.26
CA THR A 248 -12.09 16.46 -21.56
C THR A 248 -12.96 17.67 -21.23
N ARG A 249 -12.37 18.78 -20.78
CA ARG A 249 -13.12 20.02 -20.49
C ARG A 249 -13.76 20.64 -21.73
N ARG A 250 -13.06 20.64 -22.86
CA ARG A 250 -13.60 21.17 -24.12
C ARG A 250 -14.78 20.30 -24.59
N CYS A 251 -14.58 18.99 -24.61
CA CYS A 251 -15.62 18.04 -24.94
C CYS A 251 -16.84 18.16 -24.01
N GLN A 252 -16.61 18.29 -22.70
CA GLN A 252 -17.67 18.47 -21.72
C GLN A 252 -18.45 19.77 -21.93
N LYS A 253 -17.78 20.87 -22.30
CA LYS A 253 -18.45 22.13 -22.64
C LYS A 253 -19.35 21.96 -23.86
N GLU A 254 -18.86 21.35 -24.93
CA GLU A 254 -19.63 21.15 -26.17
C GLU A 254 -20.85 20.23 -25.95
N VAL A 255 -20.69 19.17 -25.15
CA VAL A 255 -21.82 18.32 -24.73
C VAL A 255 -22.83 19.08 -23.86
N THR A 256 -22.34 19.91 -22.93
CA THR A 256 -23.21 20.74 -22.07
C THR A 256 -23.97 21.80 -22.88
N GLU A 257 -23.31 22.42 -23.85
CA GLU A 257 -23.92 23.36 -24.79
C GLU A 257 -24.98 22.65 -25.64
N PHE A 258 -24.70 21.44 -26.14
CA PHE A 258 -25.66 20.62 -26.86
C PHE A 258 -26.90 20.30 -26.03
N PHE A 259 -26.74 19.87 -24.77
CA PHE A 259 -27.89 19.63 -23.89
C PHE A 259 -28.68 20.90 -23.56
N ASN A 260 -28.02 22.06 -23.50
CA ASN A 260 -28.68 23.31 -23.18
C ASN A 260 -29.50 23.90 -24.34
N ARG A 261 -29.39 23.36 -25.56
CA ARG A 261 -30.19 23.80 -26.70
C ARG A 261 -31.68 23.49 -26.47
N ASN A 262 -32.54 24.32 -27.06
CA ASN A 262 -34.00 24.28 -26.84
C ASN A 262 -34.68 23.07 -27.52
N ASP A 263 -34.05 22.47 -28.51
CA ASP A 263 -34.49 21.24 -29.16
C ASP A 263 -34.21 19.99 -28.30
N ASN A 264 -33.12 20.01 -27.54
CA ASN A 264 -32.69 18.89 -26.70
C ASN A 264 -33.16 18.99 -25.23
N SER A 265 -33.62 20.17 -24.79
CA SER A 265 -34.09 20.38 -23.43
C SER A 265 -35.19 21.43 -23.33
N LYS A 266 -36.08 21.25 -22.34
CA LYS A 266 -37.14 22.21 -21.98
C LYS A 266 -36.97 22.68 -20.54
N THR A 267 -37.19 23.97 -20.30
CA THR A 267 -37.19 24.55 -18.94
C THR A 267 -38.52 24.30 -18.25
N ASN A 268 -38.48 23.78 -17.03
CA ASN A 268 -39.70 23.60 -16.24
C ASN A 268 -40.15 24.94 -15.64
N PRO A 269 -41.41 25.37 -15.83
CA PRO A 269 -41.87 26.69 -15.39
C PRO A 269 -42.07 26.83 -13.87
N GLY A 270 -41.83 25.78 -13.09
CA GLY A 270 -42.11 25.76 -11.66
C GLY A 270 -41.17 26.65 -10.83
N LYS A 271 -41.73 27.40 -9.87
CA LYS A 271 -40.92 28.18 -8.90
C LYS A 271 -39.99 27.30 -8.06
N LYS A 272 -40.36 26.03 -7.82
CA LYS A 272 -39.54 25.03 -7.12
C LYS A 272 -38.33 24.56 -7.95
N ASP A 273 -38.38 24.76 -9.26
CA ASP A 273 -37.35 24.32 -10.21
C ASP A 273 -36.27 25.39 -10.45
N SER A 274 -36.44 26.59 -9.88
CA SER A 274 -35.46 27.67 -9.90
C SER A 274 -34.62 27.66 -8.62
N LYS A 275 -33.30 27.60 -8.77
CA LYS A 275 -32.33 27.67 -7.67
C LYS A 275 -31.40 28.86 -7.89
N LYS A 276 -31.23 29.69 -6.86
CA LYS A 276 -30.19 30.73 -6.85
C LYS A 276 -28.84 30.08 -6.58
N CYS A 277 -27.88 30.28 -7.48
CA CYS A 277 -26.49 29.89 -7.27
C CYS A 277 -25.77 30.89 -6.35
N GLU A 278 -24.64 30.48 -5.80
CA GLU A 278 -23.78 31.32 -4.93
C GLU A 278 -23.30 32.60 -5.63
N ASP A 279 -23.21 32.57 -6.97
CA ASP A 279 -22.84 33.71 -7.82
C ASP A 279 -24.00 34.71 -8.08
N GLY A 280 -25.18 34.49 -7.49
CA GLY A 280 -26.36 35.35 -7.63
C GLY A 280 -27.24 35.06 -8.85
N GLU A 281 -26.79 34.21 -9.78
CA GLU A 281 -27.58 33.78 -10.94
C GLU A 281 -28.68 32.77 -10.56
N THR A 282 -29.90 32.97 -11.06
CA THR A 282 -30.99 31.99 -10.96
C THR A 282 -30.87 30.95 -12.06
N LYS A 283 -30.60 29.69 -11.70
CA LYS A 283 -30.61 28.56 -12.64
C LYS A 283 -31.92 27.80 -12.55
N GLN A 284 -32.57 27.62 -13.69
CA GLN A 284 -33.81 26.86 -13.81
C GLN A 284 -33.52 25.42 -14.24
N THR A 285 -34.21 24.47 -13.64
CA THR A 285 -34.06 23.05 -13.97
C THR A 285 -34.58 22.81 -15.39
N LYS A 286 -33.76 22.15 -16.21
CA LYS A 286 -34.13 21.70 -17.56
C LYS A 286 -34.33 20.20 -17.58
N VAL A 287 -35.31 19.76 -18.34
CA VAL A 287 -35.60 18.34 -18.62
C VAL A 287 -35.22 18.06 -20.06
N LEU A 288 -34.51 16.97 -20.29
CA LEU A 288 -34.16 16.53 -21.64
C LEU A 288 -35.41 16.09 -22.41
N THR A 289 -35.48 16.39 -23.69
CA THR A 289 -36.65 16.09 -24.53
C THR A 289 -36.71 14.62 -24.97
N ASP A 290 -35.59 13.92 -24.92
CA ASP A 290 -35.46 12.53 -25.38
C ASP A 290 -34.49 11.74 -24.47
N TYR A 291 -34.44 10.42 -24.68
CA TYR A 291 -33.51 9.53 -24.00
C TYR A 291 -32.06 9.86 -24.35
N LEU A 292 -31.17 9.68 -23.37
CA LEU A 292 -29.74 9.95 -23.51
C LEU A 292 -29.09 9.18 -24.67
N ALA A 293 -29.57 7.97 -24.98
CA ALA A 293 -29.07 7.18 -26.11
C ALA A 293 -29.37 7.84 -27.46
N ASN A 294 -30.57 8.41 -27.63
CA ASN A 294 -30.98 9.09 -28.86
C ASN A 294 -30.24 10.43 -29.00
N LEU A 295 -30.12 11.18 -27.91
CA LEU A 295 -29.35 12.43 -27.86
C LEU A 295 -27.86 12.20 -28.14
N HIS A 296 -27.30 11.08 -27.69
CA HIS A 296 -25.92 10.68 -27.97
C HIS A 296 -25.71 10.40 -29.45
N GLN A 297 -26.60 9.64 -30.09
CA GLN A 297 -26.54 9.41 -31.53
C GLN A 297 -26.66 10.71 -32.31
N LYS A 298 -27.61 11.57 -31.94
CA LYS A 298 -27.78 12.90 -32.54
C LYS A 298 -26.51 13.75 -32.41
N PHE A 299 -25.89 13.76 -31.24
CA PHE A 299 -24.63 14.48 -31.01
C PHE A 299 -23.50 13.98 -31.91
N LEU A 300 -23.36 12.66 -32.06
CA LEU A 300 -22.35 12.05 -32.94
C LEU A 300 -22.61 12.36 -34.42
N THR A 301 -23.88 12.41 -34.85
CA THR A 301 -24.22 12.79 -36.23
C THR A 301 -23.91 14.26 -36.53
N GLU A 302 -24.11 15.16 -35.57
CA GLU A 302 -23.79 16.58 -35.72
C GLU A 302 -22.28 16.85 -35.61
N ASN A 303 -21.55 16.03 -34.85
CA ASN A 303 -20.13 16.21 -34.57
C ASN A 303 -19.34 14.93 -34.87
N PRO A 304 -19.13 14.59 -36.16
CA PRO A 304 -18.48 13.34 -36.56
C PRO A 304 -17.00 13.26 -36.15
N THR A 305 -16.40 14.37 -35.71
CA THR A 305 -15.02 14.41 -35.21
C THR A 305 -14.85 13.77 -33.82
N TYR A 306 -15.94 13.55 -33.08
CA TYR A 306 -15.89 13.01 -31.72
C TYR A 306 -16.24 11.52 -31.69
N GLU A 307 -15.36 10.73 -31.08
CA GLU A 307 -15.61 9.32 -30.76
C GLU A 307 -15.94 9.19 -29.27
N LEU A 308 -17.14 9.63 -28.88
CA LEU A 308 -17.61 9.53 -27.49
C LEU A 308 -18.45 8.28 -27.28
N SER A 309 -18.16 7.55 -26.21
CA SER A 309 -19.05 6.50 -25.72
C SER A 309 -20.25 7.10 -24.98
N LEU A 310 -21.37 6.37 -24.93
CA LEU A 310 -22.56 6.78 -24.16
C LEU A 310 -22.23 7.04 -22.69
N ALA A 311 -21.39 6.20 -22.08
CA ALA A 311 -20.98 6.36 -20.67
C ALA A 311 -20.16 7.64 -20.40
N THR A 312 -19.46 8.16 -21.41
CA THR A 312 -18.69 9.41 -21.31
C THR A 312 -19.49 10.65 -21.72
N PHE A 313 -20.66 10.45 -22.34
CA PHE A 313 -21.57 11.51 -22.75
C PHE A 313 -22.46 11.99 -21.59
N CYS A 314 -22.71 11.11 -20.61
CA CYS A 314 -23.47 11.39 -19.39
C CYS A 314 -22.64 12.07 -18.30
#